data_AF-A0A354J5P0-F1
#
_entry.id   AF-A0A354J5P0-F1
#
_cell.length_a   1.000
_cell.length_b   1.000
_cell.length_c   1.000
_cell.angle_alpha   90.00
_cell.angle_beta   90.00
_cell.angle_gamma   90.00
#
_symmetry.space_group_name_H-M   'P 1'
#
loop_
_entity.id
_entity.type
_entity.pdbx_description
1 polymer ?
#
loop_
_entity_poly.entity_id
_entity_poly.type
_entity_poly.pdbx_seq_one_letter_code
_entity_poly.pdbx_strand_id
1 'polypeptide(L)'
;MMYPYMVLADETEIAHSHIIEENGVQCVEVHFERPTEEGFDIARCSLPTYTWIKREGFTENEIEKFDRFLHSNAHLLYKYAASGGIKIA
;
A
#
# COMPACT_ATOMS: atom_id res chain seq x y z
N MET A 1 -3.19 -11.65 4.70
CA MET A 1 -4.48 -10.96 4.49
C MET A 1 -4.21 -9.48 4.28
N MET A 2 -4.96 -8.84 3.38
CA MET A 2 -4.87 -7.41 3.10
C MET A 2 -6.04 -6.68 3.77
N TYR A 3 -5.78 -5.47 4.26
CA TYR A 3 -6.75 -4.60 4.91
C TYR A 3 -6.90 -3.30 4.12
N PRO A 4 -8.13 -2.90 3.77
CA PRO A 4 -8.37 -1.62 3.12
C PRO A 4 -7.89 -0.46 3.98
N TYR A 5 -7.25 0.53 3.36
CA TYR A 5 -6.81 1.77 4.00
C TYR A 5 -7.66 2.96 3.54
N MET A 6 -7.68 3.21 2.23
CA MET A 6 -8.49 4.28 1.62
C MET A 6 -8.66 4.05 0.12
N VAL A 7 -9.58 4.79 -0.49
CA VAL A 7 -9.76 4.87 -1.93
C VAL A 7 -9.50 6.30 -2.38
N LEU A 8 -8.69 6.48 -3.42
CA LEU A 8 -8.36 7.79 -4.01
C LEU A 8 -9.45 8.26 -4.97
N ALA A 9 -9.38 9.53 -5.38
CA ALA A 9 -10.37 10.13 -6.27
C ALA A 9 -10.38 9.52 -7.69
N ASP A 10 -9.30 8.85 -8.09
CA ASP A 10 -9.18 8.13 -9.35
C ASP A 10 -9.52 6.64 -9.23
N GLU A 11 -10.23 6.26 -8.16
CA GLU A 11 -10.64 4.88 -7.85
C GLU A 11 -9.48 3.93 -7.49
N THR A 12 -8.26 4.44 -7.29
CA THR A 12 -7.17 3.63 -6.75
C THR A 12 -7.47 3.24 -5.31
N GLU A 13 -7.63 1.94 -5.05
CA GLU A 13 -7.70 1.38 -3.71
C GLU A 13 -6.29 1.20 -3.15
N ILE A 14 -6.09 1.67 -1.92
CA ILE A 14 -4.87 1.44 -1.15
C ILE A 14 -5.21 0.46 -0.02
N ALA A 15 -4.49 -0.65 0.03
CA ALA A 15 -4.60 -1.66 1.07
C ALA A 15 -3.24 -2.00 1.65
N HIS A 16 -3.19 -2.50 2.89
CA HIS A 16 -1.95 -2.91 3.54
C HIS A 16 -2.04 -4.32 4.12
N SER A 17 -0.91 -5.00 4.25
CA SER A 17 -0.82 -6.28 4.94
C SER A 17 -0.93 -6.11 6.47
N HIS A 18 -1.05 -7.22 7.19
CA HIS A 18 -0.61 -7.29 8.59
C HIS A 18 0.90 -7.05 8.70
N ILE A 19 1.43 -6.91 9.91
CA ILE A 19 2.89 -6.90 10.13
C ILE A 19 3.46 -8.27 9.75
N ILE A 20 4.43 -8.28 8.87
CA ILE A 20 5.20 -9.45 8.45
C ILE A 20 6.57 -9.34 9.13
N GLU A 21 6.98 -10.35 9.90
CA GLU A 21 8.34 -10.38 10.45
C GLU A 21 9.30 -11.09 9.50
N GLU A 22 10.29 -10.37 8.99
CA GLU A 22 11.35 -10.91 8.15
C GLU A 22 12.71 -10.56 8.75
N ASN A 23 13.50 -11.57 9.12
CA ASN A 23 14.85 -11.40 9.69
C ASN A 23 14.91 -10.43 10.89
N GLY A 24 13.85 -10.42 11.72
CA GLY A 24 13.74 -9.52 12.88
C GLY A 24 13.35 -8.07 12.54
N VAL A 25 12.98 -7.80 11.29
CA VAL A 25 12.43 -6.51 10.84
C VAL A 25 10.93 -6.66 10.63
N GLN A 26 10.17 -5.68 11.13
CA GLN A 26 8.73 -5.59 10.89
C GLN A 26 8.48 -4.92 9.54
N CYS A 27 7.92 -5.68 8.61
CA CYS A 27 7.58 -5.25 7.27
C CYS A 27 6.07 -5.09 7.11
N VAL A 28 5.67 -4.16 6.24
CA VAL A 28 4.28 -4.00 5.80
C VAL A 28 4.28 -3.83 4.28
N GLU A 29 3.52 -4.67 3.60
CA GLU A 29 3.28 -4.53 2.16
C GLU A 29 2.07 -3.63 1.95
N VAL A 30 2.21 -2.67 1.03
CA VAL A 30 1.15 -1.74 0.65
C VAL A 30 0.85 -1.95 -0.83
N HIS A 31 -0.42 -2.18 -1.14
CA HIS A 31 -0.94 -2.40 -2.48
C HIS A 31 -1.71 -1.17 -2.93
N PHE A 32 -1.52 -0.83 -4.19
CA PHE A 32 -2.27 0.17 -4.94
C PHE A 32 -2.89 -0.55 -6.13
N GLU A 33 -4.21 -0.57 -6.21
CA GLU A 33 -4.94 -1.25 -7.29
C GLU A 33 -6.01 -0.32 -7.83
N ARG A 34 -6.02 -0.08 -9.15
CA ARG A 34 -7.01 0.76 -9.82
C ARG A 34 -7.68 -0.04 -10.94
N PRO A 35 -9.02 -0.15 -10.97
CA PRO A 35 -9.72 -0.86 -12.04
C PRO A 35 -9.52 -0.15 -13.39
N THR A 36 -9.43 -0.93 -14.46
CA THR A 36 -9.38 -0.46 -15.84
C THR A 36 -10.40 -1.23 -16.68
N GLU A 37 -10.65 -0.80 -17.93
CA GLU A 37 -11.58 -1.52 -18.82
C GLU A 37 -11.15 -2.97 -19.09
N GLU A 38 -9.84 -3.25 -19.05
CA GLU A 38 -9.26 -4.56 -19.36
C GLU A 38 -8.74 -5.32 -18.13
N GLY A 39 -8.86 -4.77 -16.91
CA GLY A 39 -8.34 -5.39 -15.70
C GLY A 39 -8.02 -4.40 -14.59
N PHE A 40 -6.75 -4.37 -14.16
CA PHE A 40 -6.29 -3.52 -13.06
C PHE A 40 -4.88 -3.01 -13.31
N ASP A 41 -4.65 -1.72 -13.02
CA ASP A 41 -3.32 -1.21 -12.72
C ASP A 41 -2.92 -1.69 -11.32
N ILE A 42 -1.67 -2.12 -11.13
CA ILE A 42 -1.20 -2.70 -9.86
C ILE A 42 0.18 -2.15 -9.51
N ALA A 43 0.32 -1.61 -8.30
CA ALA A 43 1.61 -1.35 -7.69
C ALA A 43 1.70 -1.91 -6.26
N ARG A 44 2.88 -2.40 -5.88
CA ARG A 44 3.14 -2.99 -4.56
C ARG A 44 4.46 -2.49 -4.02
N CYS A 45 4.46 -2.01 -2.78
CA CYS A 45 5.65 -1.50 -2.10
C CYS A 45 5.80 -2.16 -0.72
N SER A 46 7.03 -2.52 -0.35
CA SER A 46 7.36 -3.02 0.98
C SER A 46 7.99 -1.92 1.85
N LEU A 47 7.45 -1.74 3.05
CA LEU A 47 7.99 -0.90 4.11
C LEU A 47 8.79 -1.77 5.10
N PRO A 48 9.88 -1.26 5.69
CA PRO A 48 10.32 0.14 5.67
C PRO A 48 11.34 0.47 4.57
N THR A 49 11.67 -0.49 3.69
CA THR A 49 12.71 -0.31 2.67
C THR A 49 12.27 0.55 1.49
N TYR A 50 10.96 0.81 1.37
CA TYR A 50 10.32 1.47 0.22
C TYR A 50 10.65 0.77 -1.10
N THR A 51 10.71 -0.57 -1.05
CA THR A 51 11.03 -1.39 -2.22
C THR A 51 9.77 -1.64 -3.02
N TRP A 52 9.73 -1.13 -4.25
CA TRP A 52 8.67 -1.42 -5.21
C TRP A 52 8.84 -2.81 -5.80
N ILE A 53 7.96 -3.74 -5.42
CA ILE A 53 7.96 -5.15 -5.85
C ILE A 53 7.26 -5.30 -7.21
N LYS A 54 6.24 -4.46 -7.45
CA LYS A 54 5.44 -4.50 -8.67
C LYS A 54 5.01 -3.08 -9.05
N ARG A 55 5.08 -2.76 -10.35
CA ARG A 55 4.64 -1.48 -10.95
C ARG A 55 4.14 -1.76 -12.37
N GLU A 56 2.84 -1.96 -12.52
CA GLU A 56 2.17 -2.24 -13.80
C GLU A 56 0.97 -1.28 -13.96
N GLY A 57 0.83 -0.68 -15.14
CA GLY A 57 -0.29 0.22 -15.46
C GLY A 57 -0.15 1.66 -14.96
N PHE A 58 0.51 1.87 -13.82
CA PHE A 58 0.79 3.21 -13.29
C PHE A 58 1.99 3.89 -13.97
N THR A 59 1.87 5.20 -14.20
CA THR A 59 2.95 6.06 -14.70
C THR A 59 3.98 6.36 -13.59
N GLU A 60 5.21 6.73 -13.97
CA GLU A 60 6.25 7.09 -13.00
C GLU A 60 5.82 8.25 -12.07
N ASN A 61 5.09 9.24 -12.58
CA ASN A 61 4.56 10.35 -11.75
C ASN A 61 3.51 9.88 -10.73
N GLU A 62 2.74 8.83 -11.04
CA GLU A 62 1.82 8.22 -10.06
C GLU A 62 2.60 7.44 -9.01
N ILE A 63 3.61 6.68 -9.41
CA ILE A 63 4.51 5.98 -8.49
C ILE A 63 5.19 6.97 -7.53
N GLU A 64 5.67 8.11 -8.01
CA GLU A 64 6.23 9.17 -7.16
C GLU A 64 5.21 9.75 -6.17
N LYS A 65 3.93 9.87 -6.57
CA LYS A 65 2.87 10.30 -5.64
C LYS A 65 2.63 9.25 -4.56
N PHE A 66 2.61 7.98 -4.94
CA PHE A 66 2.47 6.87 -3.99
C PHE A 66 3.67 6.80 -3.04
N ASP A 67 4.89 7.00 -3.53
CA ASP A 67 6.09 7.03 -2.71
C ASP A 67 6.04 8.13 -1.63
N ARG A 68 5.66 9.36 -2.01
CA ARG A 68 5.45 10.46 -1.06
C ARG A 68 4.32 10.15 -0.06
N PHE A 69 3.25 9.52 -0.53
CA PHE A 69 2.15 9.10 0.32
C PHE A 69 2.63 8.08 1.36
N LEU A 70 3.42 7.08 0.97
CA LEU A 70 3.96 6.06 1.86
C LEU A 70 4.85 6.69 2.94
N HIS A 71 5.77 7.58 2.56
CA HIS A 71 6.62 8.29 3.52
C HIS A 71 5.80 9.11 4.52
N SER A 72 4.71 9.73 4.07
CA SER A 72 3.84 10.55 4.92
C SER A 72 2.96 9.70 5.85
N ASN A 73 2.61 8.47 5.46
CA ASN A 73 1.63 7.62 6.15
C ASN A 73 2.22 6.36 6.81
N ALA A 74 3.52 6.09 6.69
CA ALA A 74 4.16 4.85 7.16
C ALA A 74 3.78 4.53 8.62
N HIS A 75 3.85 5.52 9.51
CA HIS A 75 3.47 5.36 10.92
C HIS A 75 2.01 4.89 11.12
N LEU A 76 1.06 5.37 10.31
CA LEU A 76 -0.34 4.94 10.35
C LEU A 76 -0.51 3.53 9.77
N LEU A 77 0.19 3.23 8.67
CA LEU A 77 0.16 1.91 8.03
C LEU A 77 0.65 0.84 9.00
N TYR A 78 1.75 1.08 9.72
CA TYR A 78 2.22 0.17 10.78
C TYR A 78 1.23 0.04 11.94
N LYS A 79 0.65 1.16 12.40
CA LYS A 79 -0.35 1.15 13.48
C LYS A 79 -1.57 0.29 13.12
N TYR A 80 -2.10 0.45 11.90
CA TYR A 80 -3.27 -0.32 11.45
C TYR A 80 -2.91 -1.76 11.10
N ALA A 81 -1.71 -2.02 10.56
CA ALA A 81 -1.21 -3.38 10.36
C ALA A 81 -1.13 -4.16 11.69
N ALA A 82 -0.66 -3.53 12.77
CA ALA A 82 -0.65 -4.12 14.11
C ALA A 82 -2.07 -4.35 14.69
N SER A 83 -3.04 -3.56 14.24
CA SER A 83 -4.42 -3.59 14.76
C SER A 83 -5.36 -4.52 13.98
N GLY A 84 -4.89 -5.11 12.88
CA GLY A 84 -5.70 -5.90 11.96
C GLY A 84 -6.61 -5.05 11.07
N GLY A 85 -6.14 -3.87 10.65
CA GLY A 85 -6.86 -2.93 9.81
C GLY A 85 -7.48 -1.75 10.57
N ILE A 86 -8.18 -0.88 9.82
CA ILE A 86 -8.93 0.25 10.38
C ILE A 86 -10.20 -0.29 11.03
N LYS A 87 -10.36 -0.05 12.34
CA LYS A 87 -11.59 -0.35 13.06
C LYS A 87 -12.50 0.87 12.99
N ILE A 88 -13.53 0.80 12.16
CA ILE A 88 -14.62 1.77 12.18
C ILE A 88 -15.62 1.26 13.22
N ALA A 89 -15.84 2.07 14.27
CA ALA A 89 -16.80 1.79 15.34
C ALA A 89 -18.20 2.27 14.97
#